data_AF-A0A934EY56-F1
#
_entry.id   AF-A0A934EY56-F1
#
_cell.length_a   1.000
_cell.length_b   1.000
_cell.length_c   1.000
_cell.angle_alpha   90.00
_cell.angle_beta   90.00
_cell.angle_gamma   90.00
#
_symmetry.space_group_name_H-M   'P 1'
#
loop_
_entity.id
_entity.type
_entity.pdbx_description
1 polymer ?
#
loop_
_entity_poly.entity_id
_entity_poly.type
_entity_poly.pdbx_seq_one_letter_code
_entity_poly.pdbx_strand_id
1 'polypeptide(L)'
;MNFYFLSRTFLNFFKQSLQIITNLVDNAIKYTNSGTVRISAEKQDGMLRIDVEDTGIGIPEKDIPRLFERFYRADKGRSREVGGTGLGLAIVKHIIQGHNGKI
;
A
#
# COMPACT_ATOMS: atom_id res chain seq x y z
N MET A 1 -15.21 27.26 10.29
CA MET A 1 -14.06 26.43 9.90
C MET A 1 -13.05 27.31 9.18
N ASN A 2 -11.82 27.50 9.69
CA ASN A 2 -10.85 28.45 9.12
C ASN A 2 -10.06 27.82 7.97
N PHE A 3 -9.72 28.60 6.94
CA PHE A 3 -8.92 28.20 5.76
C PHE A 3 -7.64 27.43 6.12
N TYR A 4 -6.94 27.82 7.18
CA TYR A 4 -5.73 27.12 7.67
C TYR A 4 -5.99 25.67 8.12
N PHE A 5 -7.17 25.39 8.66
CA PHE A 5 -7.54 24.05 9.09
C PHE A 5 -7.89 23.15 7.89
N LEU A 6 -8.59 23.71 6.89
CA LEU A 6 -8.91 23.04 5.63
C LEU A 6 -7.63 22.69 4.84
N SER A 7 -6.69 23.63 4.71
CA SER A 7 -5.43 23.40 4.01
C SER A 7 -4.56 22.36 4.69
N ARG A 8 -4.48 22.36 6.03
CA ARG A 8 -3.73 21.35 6.79
C ARG A 8 -4.37 19.97 6.70
N THR A 9 -5.70 19.89 6.80
CA THR A 9 -6.42 18.62 6.68
C THR A 9 -6.26 18.02 5.29
N PHE A 10 -6.43 18.83 4.25
CA PHE A 10 -6.21 18.42 2.87
C PHE A 10 -4.77 17.97 2.61
N LEU A 11 -3.78 18.73 3.10
CA LEU A 11 -2.37 18.38 2.94
C LEU A 11 -2.03 17.05 3.66
N ASN A 12 -2.58 16.83 4.85
CA ASN A 12 -2.38 15.58 5.58
C ASN A 12 -3.02 14.39 4.86
N PHE A 13 -4.25 14.56 4.36
CA PHE A 13 -4.92 13.55 3.54
C PHE A 13 -4.07 13.21 2.31
N PHE A 14 -3.62 14.23 1.56
CA PHE A 14 -2.80 14.04 0.37
C PHE A 14 -1.49 13.30 0.67
N LYS A 15 -0.78 13.69 1.75
CA LYS A 15 0.46 13.02 2.18
C LYS A 15 0.22 11.55 2.54
N GLN A 16 -0.88 11.24 3.23
CA GLN A 16 -1.23 9.89 3.62
C GLN A 16 -1.61 9.03 2.40
N SER A 17 -2.39 9.59 1.46
CA SER A 17 -2.72 8.92 0.20
C SER A 17 -1.48 8.62 -0.64
N LEU A 18 -0.55 9.58 -0.73
CA LEU A 18 0.74 9.35 -1.39
C LEU A 18 1.52 8.22 -0.70
N GLN A 19 1.57 8.20 0.63
CA GLN A 19 2.26 7.14 1.38
C GLN A 19 1.63 5.76 1.16
N ILE A 20 0.30 5.67 1.02
CA ILE A 20 -0.36 4.41 0.65
C ILE A 20 0.15 3.94 -0.72
N ILE A 21 0.04 4.81 -1.72
CA ILE A 21 0.36 4.48 -3.11
C ILE A 21 1.84 4.10 -3.24
N THR A 22 2.76 4.88 -2.64
CA THR A 22 4.19 4.58 -2.72
C THR A 22 4.51 3.24 -2.08
N ASN A 23 3.94 2.90 -0.91
CA ASN A 23 4.19 1.60 -0.28
C ASN A 23 3.69 0.42 -1.12
N LEU A 24 2.53 0.55 -1.79
CA LEU A 24 2.01 -0.51 -2.65
C LEU A 24 2.85 -0.66 -3.92
N VAL A 25 3.16 0.46 -4.58
CA VAL A 25 3.95 0.47 -5.83
C VAL A 25 5.39 0.03 -5.59
N ASP A 26 6.01 0.46 -4.50
CA ASP A 26 7.36 0.03 -4.13
C ASP A 26 7.40 -1.49 -3.90
N ASN A 27 6.38 -2.06 -3.24
CA ASN A 27 6.28 -3.51 -3.09
C ASN A 27 6.10 -4.21 -4.45
N ALA A 28 5.19 -3.73 -5.28
CA ALA A 28 4.93 -4.28 -6.62
C ALA A 28 6.20 -4.30 -7.49
N ILE A 29 6.92 -3.17 -7.57
CA ILE A 29 8.19 -3.07 -8.31
C ILE A 29 9.23 -4.02 -7.71
N LYS A 30 9.38 -4.01 -6.39
CA LYS A 30 10.37 -4.82 -5.67
C LYS A 30 10.20 -6.32 -5.88
N TYR A 31 8.97 -6.81 -5.98
CA TYR A 31 8.67 -8.24 -6.14
C TYR A 31 8.40 -8.64 -7.61
N THR A 32 8.53 -7.70 -8.55
CA THR A 32 8.45 -7.93 -10.00
C THR A 32 9.82 -7.75 -10.64
N ASN A 33 10.60 -8.83 -10.72
CA ASN A 33 11.94 -8.78 -11.34
C ASN A 33 11.87 -8.54 -12.86
N SER A 34 10.83 -9.05 -13.52
CA SER A 34 10.51 -8.81 -14.92
C SER A 34 9.00 -8.86 -15.08
N GLY A 35 8.44 -7.96 -15.90
CA GLY A 35 7.00 -7.86 -16.10
C GLY A 35 6.51 -6.43 -15.96
N THR A 36 5.28 -6.27 -15.47
CA THR A 36 4.59 -4.97 -15.43
C THR A 36 3.97 -4.71 -14.07
N VAL A 37 4.00 -3.45 -13.64
CA VAL A 37 3.17 -2.92 -12.56
C VAL A 37 2.16 -1.97 -13.19
N ARG A 38 0.88 -2.20 -12.94
CA ARG A 38 -0.24 -1.36 -13.41
C ARG A 38 -0.89 -0.68 -12.22
N ILE A 39 -1.16 0.62 -12.38
CA ILE A 39 -1.93 1.40 -11.42
C ILE A 39 -3.17 1.90 -12.15
N SER A 40 -4.34 1.65 -11.58
CA SER A 40 -5.61 2.19 -12.07
C SER A 40 -6.40 2.83 -10.94
N ALA A 41 -7.24 3.80 -11.30
CA ALA A 41 -8.12 4.46 -10.35
C ALA A 41 -9.49 4.67 -10.99
N GLU A 42 -10.54 4.32 -10.25
CA GLU A 42 -11.91 4.52 -10.67
C GLU A 42 -12.78 5.00 -9.50
N LYS A 43 -13.83 5.76 -9.82
CA LYS A 43 -14.84 6.13 -8.83
C LYS A 43 -15.90 5.04 -8.80
N GLN A 44 -16.06 4.38 -7.66
CA GLN A 44 -17.04 3.32 -7.45
C GLN A 44 -17.77 3.56 -6.13
N ASP A 45 -19.11 3.56 -6.15
CA ASP A 45 -19.96 3.68 -4.94
C ASP A 45 -19.64 4.89 -4.05
N GLY A 46 -19.25 6.02 -4.66
CA GLY A 46 -18.86 7.24 -3.95
C GLY A 46 -17.46 7.19 -3.31
N MET A 47 -16.73 6.09 -3.48
CA MET A 47 -15.34 5.92 -3.09
C MET A 47 -14.42 6.01 -4.31
N LEU A 48 -13.15 6.33 -4.07
CA LEU A 48 -12.07 6.16 -5.05
C LEU A 48 -11.45 4.78 -4.83
N ARG A 49 -11.63 3.89 -5.79
CA ARG A 49 -10.93 2.61 -5.83
C ARG A 49 -9.60 2.81 -6.57
N ILE A 50 -8.52 2.35 -5.97
CA ILE A 50 -7.19 2.34 -6.58
C ILE A 50 -6.71 0.90 -6.56
N ASP A 51 -6.36 0.37 -7.73
CA ASP A 51 -5.77 -0.95 -7.86
C ASP A 51 -4.29 -0.80 -8.24
N VAL A 52 -3.44 -1.56 -7.56
CA VAL A 52 -2.02 -1.74 -7.89
C VAL A 52 -1.82 -3.22 -8.17
N GLU A 53 -1.64 -3.55 -9.45
CA GLU A 53 -1.50 -4.93 -9.93
C GLU A 53 -0.08 -5.14 -10.45
N ASP A 54 0.51 -6.29 -10.14
CA ASP A 54 1.82 -6.68 -10.61
C ASP A 54 1.84 -8.11 -11.13
N THR A 55 2.78 -8.39 -12.04
CA THR A 55 3.00 -9.73 -12.60
C THR A 55 4.21 -10.41 -11.97
N GLY A 56 4.53 -10.06 -10.71
CA GLY A 56 5.70 -10.54 -10.00
C GLY A 56 5.54 -11.98 -9.49
N ILE A 57 6.35 -12.32 -8.50
CA ILE A 57 6.40 -13.69 -7.95
C ILE A 57 5.11 -14.12 -7.23
N GLY A 58 4.18 -13.19 -7.01
CA GLY A 58 2.95 -13.41 -6.26
C GLY A 58 3.19 -13.59 -4.76
N ILE A 59 2.10 -13.91 -4.05
CA ILE A 59 2.09 -14.11 -2.60
C ILE A 59 1.55 -15.51 -2.31
N PRO A 60 2.24 -16.35 -1.52
CA PRO A 60 1.70 -17.64 -1.12
C PRO A 60 0.42 -17.48 -0.29
N GLU A 61 -0.61 -18.30 -0.54
CA GLU A 61 -1.93 -18.17 0.12
C GLU A 61 -1.85 -18.17 1.65
N LYS A 62 -0.98 -19.00 2.22
CA LYS A 62 -0.74 -19.09 3.67
C LYS A 62 -0.26 -17.78 4.31
N ASP A 63 0.35 -16.90 3.52
CA ASP A 63 0.92 -15.63 3.97
C ASP A 63 -0.09 -14.48 3.88
N ILE A 64 -1.14 -14.62 3.05
CA ILE A 64 -2.18 -13.59 2.82
C ILE A 64 -2.79 -13.06 4.13
N PRO A 65 -3.19 -13.91 5.11
CA PRO A 65 -3.80 -13.43 6.35
C PRO A 65 -2.87 -12.55 7.20
N ARG A 66 -1.56 -12.66 6.97
CA ARG A 66 -0.50 -12.06 7.80
C ARG A 66 0.19 -10.89 7.13
N LEU A 67 -0.11 -10.58 5.86
CA LEU A 67 0.57 -9.54 5.07
C LEU A 67 0.59 -8.16 5.73
N PHE A 68 -0.44 -7.85 6.51
CA PHE A 68 -0.60 -6.58 7.17
C PHE A 68 -0.07 -6.56 8.62
N GLU A 69 0.50 -7.67 9.10
CA GLU A 69 1.20 -7.71 10.39
C GLU A 69 2.50 -6.89 10.29
N ARG A 70 2.78 -6.07 11.31
CA ARG A 70 4.03 -5.32 11.37
C ARG A 70 5.22 -6.28 11.41
N PHE A 71 6.25 -5.97 10.64
CA PHE A 71 7.49 -6.75 10.52
C PHE A 71 7.32 -8.13 9.88
N TYR A 72 6.11 -8.54 9.48
CA TYR A 72 5.89 -9.79 8.78
C TYR A 72 6.42 -9.73 7.35
N ARG A 73 7.02 -10.83 6.89
CA ARG A 73 7.54 -11.01 5.54
C ARG A 73 7.32 -12.45 5.11
N ALA A 74 6.66 -12.66 3.97
CA ALA A 74 6.31 -13.98 3.44
C ALA A 74 7.56 -14.82 3.08
N ASP A 75 8.60 -14.20 2.51
CA ASP A 75 9.80 -14.91 2.07
C ASP A 75 11.03 -14.56 2.92
N LYS A 76 11.35 -15.37 3.92
CA LYS A 76 12.52 -15.14 4.81
C LYS A 76 13.88 -15.30 4.10
N GLY A 77 13.94 -16.03 2.98
CA GLY A 77 15.18 -16.37 2.28
C GLY A 77 15.69 -15.23 1.39
N ARG A 78 14.81 -14.69 0.52
CA ARG A 78 15.13 -13.50 -0.30
C ARG A 78 15.08 -12.19 0.48
N SER A 79 14.41 -12.16 1.63
CA SER A 79 14.20 -10.93 2.41
C SER A 79 15.46 -10.18 2.83
N ARG A 80 16.59 -10.88 2.98
CA ARG A 80 17.89 -10.25 3.30
C ARG A 80 18.49 -9.51 2.11
N GLU A 81 18.27 -9.97 0.88
CA GLU A 81 18.81 -9.36 -0.33
C GLU A 81 17.98 -8.15 -0.77
N VAL A 82 16.65 -8.22 -0.62
CA VAL A 82 15.74 -7.18 -1.15
C VAL A 82 15.43 -6.04 -0.14
N GLY A 83 16.09 -6.01 1.02
CA GLY A 83 15.93 -4.93 2.03
C GLY A 83 14.49 -4.75 2.58
N GLY A 84 14.24 -3.72 3.38
CA GLY A 84 12.90 -3.32 3.84
C GLY A 84 12.49 -3.76 5.26
N THR A 85 11.75 -2.90 5.96
CA THR A 85 11.39 -3.03 7.39
C THR A 85 10.21 -3.95 7.68
N GLY A 86 9.41 -4.31 6.67
CA GLY A 86 8.15 -5.03 6.86
C GLY A 86 7.04 -4.17 7.48
N LEU A 87 7.15 -2.83 7.43
CA LEU A 87 6.13 -1.92 7.95
C LEU A 87 5.16 -1.38 6.90
N GLY A 88 5.51 -1.43 5.61
CA GLY A 88 4.78 -0.74 4.54
C GLY A 88 3.30 -1.10 4.49
N LEU A 89 2.96 -2.39 4.38
CA LEU A 89 1.55 -2.82 4.32
C LEU A 89 0.79 -2.56 5.62
N ALA A 90 1.43 -2.68 6.78
CA ALA A 90 0.80 -2.34 8.06
C ALA A 90 0.45 -0.84 8.14
N ILE A 91 1.30 0.04 7.58
CA ILE A 91 1.03 1.47 7.46
C ILE A 91 -0.16 1.71 6.51
N VAL A 92 -0.15 1.05 5.34
CA VAL A 92 -1.26 1.14 4.36
C VAL A 92 -2.59 0.81 5.02
N LYS A 93 -2.69 -0.36 5.68
CA LYS A 93 -3.92 -0.79 6.37
C LYS A 93 -4.36 0.24 7.42
N HIS A 94 -3.44 0.74 8.24
CA HIS A 94 -3.76 1.71 9.28
C HIS A 94 -4.30 3.02 8.70
N ILE A 95 -3.67 3.55 7.65
CA ILE A 95 -4.12 4.79 7.00
C ILE A 95 -5.50 4.58 6.38
N ILE A 96 -5.69 3.53 5.58
CA ILE A 96 -6.97 3.24 4.91
C ILE A 96 -8.11 3.09 5.93
N GLN A 97 -7.88 2.37 7.02
CA GLN A 97 -8.86 2.24 8.10
C GLN A 97 -9.16 3.58 8.79
N GLY A 98 -8.15 4.44 8.95
CA GLY A 98 -8.31 5.80 9.49
C GLY A 98 -9.17 6.72 8.60
N HIS A 99 -9.28 6.41 7.30
CA HIS A 99 -10.17 7.08 6.35
C HIS A 99 -11.50 6.34 6.12
N ASN A 100 -11.84 5.36 6.98
CA ASN A 100 -13.01 4.50 6.82
C ASN A 100 -13.06 3.75 5.46
N GLY A 101 -11.90 3.55 4.84
CA GLY A 101 -11.75 2.83 3.59
C GLY A 101 -11.62 1.31 3.80
N LYS A 102 -11.42 0.61 2.68
CA LYS A 102 -11.19 -0.84 2.65
C LYS A 102 -10.00 -1.14 1.76
N ILE A 103 -9.28 -2.21 2.10
CA ILE A 103 -8.18 -2.81 1.35
C ILE A 103 -8.28 -4.32 1.44
#